data_AF-A0A0C3BZ07-F1
#
_entry.id   AF-A0A0C3BZ07-F1
#
_cell.length_a   1.000
_cell.length_b   1.000
_cell.length_c   1.000
_cell.angle_alpha   90.00
_cell.angle_beta   90.00
_cell.angle_gamma   90.00
#
_symmetry.space_group_name_H-M   'P 1'
#
loop_
_entity.id
_entity.type
_entity.pdbx_description
1 polymer ?
#
loop_
_entity_poly.entity_id
_entity_poly.type
_entity_poly.pdbx_seq_one_letter_code
_entity_poly.pdbx_strand_id
1 'polypeptide(L)'
;MSSSPHDGEQTRFTPPEDALTKALFDVKSANPGLGISKVHAQVLKNHPEWLVSEKRTKKILQNHGLIVASSPSSNDAEQPIYPSSRMIEGLDLFQWTSKVQVKYFDKKKGKGLVATEDINEKDVIWREDPFIIAPEWEIFDMQVAATACGYCTTPLTPDSPLIIPCPASSSSSYCPARFCNRLCAARSSKVHPLLCPSQNPASAPLIKFAKDTQWMALHALAQLTSRILLVNQYSDSQADWEVVRGLAELGMEDRFKYSFKSPNQPEPDRPTWKKAFELYSQAFKEPKTPQDQKKLTRILKKPLPAAIERGLFDYELGFLRNLGKMSLNLEAHGGLYTLHSHLNHSCDPNVSVRHLDQRTALSRITVIAKRPIKRGEELFITYVNPKLGHRARLDELRGWGFGACICSRCVEEALMVNQAPAVNDELDDLADELKAGLGVL
;
A
#
# COMPACT_ATOMS: atom_id res chain seq x y z
N MET A 1 -16.57 -0.38 73.45
CA MET A 1 -17.05 0.78 72.66
C MET A 1 -16.10 0.93 71.49
N SER A 2 -16.51 0.37 70.36
CA SER A 2 -15.75 0.25 69.13
C SER A 2 -15.70 1.59 68.40
N SER A 3 -14.48 1.99 68.08
CA SER A 3 -14.08 3.09 67.20
C SER A 3 -14.56 2.87 65.77
N SER A 4 -15.23 3.87 65.20
CA SER A 4 -15.44 4.02 63.75
C SER A 4 -14.55 5.15 63.21
N PRO A 5 -13.83 4.96 62.09
CA PRO A 5 -13.12 6.03 61.42
C PRO A 5 -14.10 6.87 60.61
N HIS A 6 -13.89 8.19 60.61
CA HIS A 6 -14.55 9.12 59.70
C HIS A 6 -14.19 8.75 58.25
N ASP A 7 -15.17 8.26 57.49
CA ASP A 7 -15.11 8.24 56.03
C ASP A 7 -15.05 9.70 55.56
N GLY A 8 -13.88 10.09 55.06
CA GLY A 8 -13.68 11.35 54.37
C GLY A 8 -14.52 11.33 53.09
N GLU A 9 -15.56 12.14 53.07
CA GLU A 9 -16.41 12.38 51.90
C GLU A 9 -15.49 12.90 50.77
N GLN A 10 -15.11 12.03 49.82
CA GLN A 10 -14.33 12.42 48.66
C GLN A 10 -15.17 13.40 47.84
N THR A 11 -14.87 14.69 47.97
CA THR A 11 -15.49 15.77 47.22
C THR A 11 -15.18 15.59 45.74
N ARG A 12 -16.15 15.03 45.02
CA ARG A 12 -16.05 14.91 43.56
C ARG A 12 -16.07 16.31 42.94
N PHE A 13 -15.23 16.53 41.94
CA PHE A 13 -15.10 17.83 41.28
C PHE A 13 -15.13 17.71 39.76
N THR A 14 -15.49 18.79 39.08
CA THR A 14 -15.50 18.85 37.61
C THR A 14 -14.09 19.16 37.13
N PRO A 15 -13.40 18.26 36.38
CA PRO A 15 -12.02 18.51 35.97
C PRO A 15 -11.91 19.63 34.93
N PRO A 16 -10.76 20.33 34.87
CA PRO A 16 -10.39 21.20 33.76
C PRO A 16 -10.48 20.49 32.40
N GLU A 17 -10.72 21.26 31.33
CA GLU A 17 -10.99 20.70 30.00
C GLU A 17 -9.77 20.00 29.38
N ASP A 18 -8.57 20.53 29.57
CA ASP A 18 -7.29 19.96 29.17
C ASP A 18 -7.01 18.61 29.85
N ALA A 19 -7.22 18.52 31.16
CA ALA A 19 -7.05 17.29 31.93
C ALA A 19 -8.02 16.19 31.50
N LEU A 20 -9.30 16.54 31.30
CA LEU A 20 -10.31 15.62 30.80
C LEU A 20 -10.01 15.16 29.37
N THR A 21 -9.56 16.08 28.51
CA THR A 21 -9.18 15.79 27.13
C THR A 21 -8.06 14.76 27.12
N LYS A 22 -6.95 14.99 27.84
CA LYS A 22 -5.83 14.05 27.92
C LYS A 22 -6.26 12.64 28.36
N ALA A 23 -7.06 12.53 29.42
CA ALA A 23 -7.53 11.23 29.90
C ALA A 23 -8.42 10.49 28.89
N LEU A 24 -9.27 11.22 28.15
CA LEU A 24 -10.08 10.65 27.07
C LEU A 24 -9.21 10.15 25.91
N PHE A 25 -8.13 10.87 25.58
CA PHE A 25 -7.13 10.45 24.59
C PHE A 25 -6.38 9.19 25.03
N ASP A 26 -5.90 9.11 26.26
CA ASP A 26 -5.16 7.94 26.76
C ASP A 26 -6.00 6.65 26.67
N VAL A 27 -7.28 6.74 27.08
CA VAL A 27 -8.22 5.62 26.98
C VAL A 27 -8.48 5.21 25.53
N LYS A 28 -8.60 6.18 24.62
CA LYS A 28 -8.89 5.95 23.20
C LYS A 28 -7.66 5.43 22.44
N SER A 29 -6.46 5.90 22.77
CA SER A 29 -5.19 5.43 22.24
C SER A 29 -4.91 3.99 22.65
N ALA A 30 -5.18 3.65 23.92
CA ALA A 30 -5.06 2.27 24.40
C ALA A 30 -6.14 1.34 23.82
N ASN A 31 -7.34 1.87 23.51
CA ASN A 31 -8.48 1.08 23.03
C ASN A 31 -9.25 1.77 21.89
N PRO A 32 -8.71 1.77 20.66
CA PRO A 32 -9.25 2.57 19.54
C PRO A 32 -10.71 2.26 19.16
N GLY A 33 -11.17 1.03 19.40
CA GLY A 33 -12.52 0.55 19.06
C GLY A 33 -13.63 0.91 20.06
N LEU A 34 -13.33 1.53 21.21
CA LEU A 34 -14.36 1.83 22.21
C LEU A 34 -15.29 2.97 21.76
N GLY A 35 -16.60 2.75 21.85
CA GLY A 35 -17.61 3.79 21.68
C GLY A 35 -17.64 4.77 22.85
N ILE A 36 -18.30 5.92 22.65
CA ILE A 36 -18.33 7.06 23.59
C ILE A 36 -18.68 6.62 25.02
N SER A 37 -19.73 5.81 25.20
CA SER A 37 -20.19 5.38 26.52
C SER A 37 -19.16 4.49 27.24
N LYS A 38 -18.41 3.67 26.51
CA LYS A 38 -17.35 2.82 27.08
C LYS A 38 -16.10 3.62 27.42
N VAL A 39 -15.73 4.58 26.57
CA VAL A 39 -14.64 5.52 26.85
C VAL A 39 -14.97 6.35 28.09
N HIS A 40 -16.20 6.86 28.19
CA HIS A 40 -16.69 7.60 29.34
C HIS A 40 -16.61 6.78 30.64
N ALA A 41 -17.13 5.55 30.63
CA ALA A 41 -17.08 4.66 31.79
C ALA A 41 -15.64 4.34 32.21
N GLN A 42 -14.73 4.14 31.25
CA GLN A 42 -13.32 3.85 31.55
C GLN A 42 -12.59 5.06 32.14
N VAL A 43 -12.89 6.28 31.69
CA VAL A 43 -12.33 7.51 32.29
C VAL A 43 -12.82 7.68 33.73
N LEU A 44 -14.11 7.50 34.00
CA LEU A 44 -14.63 7.57 35.38
C LEU A 44 -14.12 6.44 36.28
N LYS A 45 -13.77 5.28 35.69
CA LYS A 45 -13.10 4.19 36.42
C LYS A 45 -11.65 4.54 36.78
N ASN A 46 -10.93 5.23 35.89
CA ASN A 46 -9.56 5.65 36.10
C ASN A 46 -9.45 6.90 37.01
N HIS A 47 -10.50 7.72 37.05
CA HIS A 47 -10.60 8.96 37.83
C HIS A 47 -11.92 9.02 38.62
N PRO A 48 -12.06 8.24 39.71
CA PRO A 48 -13.31 8.14 40.49
C PRO A 48 -13.73 9.46 41.17
N GLU A 49 -12.80 10.41 41.31
CA GLU A 49 -13.00 11.74 41.88
C GLU A 49 -13.62 12.76 40.89
N TRP A 50 -13.72 12.42 39.60
CA TRP A 50 -14.22 13.33 38.57
C TRP A 50 -15.74 13.28 38.39
N LEU A 51 -16.36 14.46 38.34
CA LEU A 51 -17.73 14.68 37.87
C LEU A 51 -17.69 15.10 36.40
N VAL A 52 -17.89 14.12 35.51
CA VAL A 52 -17.94 14.34 34.06
C VAL A 52 -19.23 13.77 33.52
N SER A 53 -19.93 14.52 32.67
CA SER A 53 -21.10 14.00 31.96
C SER A 53 -20.70 13.30 30.67
N GLU A 54 -21.48 12.30 30.26
CA GLU A 54 -21.30 11.64 28.95
C GLU A 54 -21.45 12.65 27.79
N LYS A 55 -22.30 13.67 27.95
CA LYS A 55 -22.44 14.78 26.98
C LYS A 55 -21.15 15.59 26.83
N ARG A 56 -20.45 15.89 27.92
CA ARG A 56 -19.15 16.60 27.89
C ARG A 56 -18.07 15.72 27.25
N THR A 57 -18.06 14.43 27.59
CA THR A 57 -17.19 13.43 26.96
C THR A 57 -17.42 13.34 25.45
N LYS A 58 -18.69 13.25 25.03
CA LYS A 58 -19.09 13.26 23.62
C LYS A 58 -18.60 14.53 22.92
N LYS A 59 -18.85 15.71 23.50
CA LYS A 59 -18.44 17.00 22.90
C LYS A 59 -16.93 17.07 22.68
N ILE A 60 -16.13 16.68 23.67
CA ILE A 60 -14.67 16.68 23.55
C ILE A 60 -14.22 15.65 22.49
N LEU A 61 -14.69 14.41 22.56
CA LEU A 61 -14.33 13.40 21.56
C LEU A 61 -14.77 13.81 20.13
N GLN A 62 -15.89 14.54 19.97
CA GLN A 62 -16.39 15.04 18.69
C GLN A 62 -15.49 16.17 18.16
N ASN A 63 -15.21 17.16 19.01
CA ASN A 63 -14.35 18.29 18.68
C ASN A 63 -12.93 17.85 18.29
N HIS A 64 -12.45 16.75 18.85
CA HIS A 64 -11.13 16.19 18.59
C HIS A 64 -11.12 15.07 17.53
N GLY A 65 -12.22 14.82 16.82
CA GLY A 65 -12.28 13.80 15.75
C GLY A 65 -12.11 12.35 16.23
N LEU A 66 -12.19 12.11 17.54
CA LEU A 66 -12.06 10.79 18.17
C LEU A 66 -13.38 10.01 18.22
N ILE A 67 -14.48 10.63 17.78
CA ILE A 67 -15.73 9.93 17.53
C ILE A 67 -15.64 9.31 16.14
N VAL A 68 -15.71 7.97 16.08
CA VAL A 68 -16.19 7.29 14.87
C VAL A 68 -17.58 7.87 14.64
N ALA A 69 -17.75 8.67 13.59
CA ALA A 69 -18.99 9.38 13.31
C ALA A 69 -20.19 8.48 13.65
N SER A 70 -21.00 8.89 14.60
CA SER A 70 -22.33 8.31 14.75
C SER A 70 -23.03 8.58 13.43
N SER A 71 -23.37 7.50 12.72
CA SER A 71 -24.15 7.54 11.49
C SER A 71 -25.29 8.54 11.62
N PRO A 72 -25.60 9.30 10.56
CA PRO A 72 -26.86 10.03 10.52
C PRO A 72 -27.98 9.04 10.86
N SER A 73 -28.90 9.45 11.71
CA SER A 73 -30.12 8.73 12.03
C SER A 73 -30.75 8.18 10.76
N SER A 74 -30.82 6.85 10.70
CA SER A 74 -31.56 5.99 9.76
C SER A 74 -32.25 6.69 8.58
N ASN A 75 -31.60 6.62 7.42
CA ASN A 75 -32.15 6.13 6.15
C ASN A 75 -30.94 5.88 5.21
N ASP A 76 -30.56 4.62 5.01
CA ASP A 76 -29.60 4.13 4.00
C ASP A 76 -28.22 4.82 3.90
N ALA A 77 -27.54 5.10 5.02
CA ALA A 77 -26.12 5.42 4.98
C ALA A 77 -25.28 4.13 4.98
N GLU A 78 -24.86 3.66 3.81
CA GLU A 78 -23.93 2.54 3.65
C GLU A 78 -22.71 2.69 4.57
N GLN A 79 -22.32 1.59 5.25
CA GLN A 79 -21.13 1.58 6.10
C GLN A 79 -19.87 1.89 5.26
N PRO A 80 -18.93 2.70 5.76
CA PRO A 80 -17.69 2.98 5.04
C PRO A 80 -16.90 1.69 4.81
N ILE A 81 -16.55 1.44 3.54
CA ILE A 81 -15.78 0.27 3.11
C ILE A 81 -14.29 0.57 3.30
N TYR A 82 -13.59 -0.34 3.97
CA TYR A 82 -12.13 -0.28 4.18
C TYR A 82 -11.43 -1.30 3.28
N PRO A 83 -10.15 -1.07 2.90
CA PRO A 83 -9.35 -2.08 2.27
C PRO A 83 -9.35 -3.37 3.10
N SER A 84 -9.59 -4.48 2.42
CA SER A 84 -9.53 -5.80 3.06
C SER A 84 -8.23 -6.49 2.69
N SER A 85 -7.70 -7.32 3.58
CA SER A 85 -6.51 -8.15 3.33
C SER A 85 -6.68 -9.50 4.01
N ARG A 86 -5.92 -10.49 3.54
CA ARG A 86 -6.02 -11.88 4.00
C ARG A 86 -4.64 -12.43 4.33
N MET A 87 -4.60 -13.38 5.26
CA MET A 87 -3.39 -14.16 5.52
C MET A 87 -3.01 -14.92 4.26
N ILE A 88 -1.71 -14.96 3.95
CA ILE A 88 -1.20 -15.74 2.83
C ILE A 88 -0.98 -17.16 3.34
N GLU A 89 -1.75 -18.11 2.81
CA GLU A 89 -1.62 -19.53 3.16
C GLU A 89 -0.26 -20.07 2.70
N GLY A 90 0.45 -20.79 3.57
CA GLY A 90 1.75 -21.38 3.25
C GLY A 90 2.92 -20.38 3.13
N LEU A 91 2.76 -19.12 3.59
CA LEU A 91 3.84 -18.14 3.59
C LEU A 91 4.97 -18.55 4.54
N ASP A 92 6.11 -18.94 3.97
CA ASP A 92 7.34 -19.14 4.73
C ASP A 92 8.07 -17.81 4.94
N LEU A 93 8.07 -17.29 6.16
CA LEU A 93 8.77 -16.05 6.52
C LEU A 93 10.28 -16.24 6.65
N PHE A 94 10.74 -17.47 6.96
CA PHE A 94 12.16 -17.75 7.21
C PHE A 94 13.03 -17.57 5.97
N GLN A 95 12.42 -17.57 4.77
CA GLN A 95 13.13 -17.22 3.54
C GLN A 95 13.66 -15.77 3.52
N TRP A 96 13.08 -14.88 4.35
CA TRP A 96 13.53 -13.49 4.49
C TRP A 96 14.09 -13.19 5.88
N THR A 97 13.37 -13.59 6.94
CA THR A 97 13.73 -13.25 8.32
C THR A 97 12.94 -14.05 9.36
N SER A 98 13.57 -14.31 10.50
CA SER A 98 12.91 -14.83 11.71
C SER A 98 12.42 -13.71 12.65
N LYS A 99 12.77 -12.45 12.37
CA LYS A 99 12.56 -11.29 13.27
C LYS A 99 11.13 -10.78 13.32
N VAL A 100 10.27 -11.26 12.42
CA VAL A 100 8.89 -10.78 12.28
C VAL A 100 7.92 -11.94 12.08
N GLN A 101 6.67 -11.71 12.44
CA GLN A 101 5.56 -12.61 12.13
C GLN A 101 4.36 -11.81 11.62
N VAL A 102 3.52 -12.44 10.80
CA VAL A 102 2.26 -11.84 10.34
C VAL A 102 1.22 -11.94 11.45
N LYS A 103 0.53 -10.84 11.74
CA LYS A 103 -0.59 -10.77 12.68
C LYS A 103 -1.81 -10.16 11.98
N TYR A 104 -2.97 -10.81 12.10
CA TYR A 104 -4.23 -10.19 11.75
C TYR A 104 -4.75 -9.37 12.93
N PHE A 105 -5.02 -8.08 12.73
CA PHE A 105 -5.48 -7.18 13.79
C PHE A 105 -7.01 -7.16 13.86
N ASP A 106 -7.65 -6.69 12.79
CA ASP A 106 -9.12 -6.62 12.67
C ASP A 106 -9.54 -6.34 11.22
N LYS A 107 -10.84 -6.18 10.97
CA LYS A 107 -11.38 -5.92 9.63
C LYS A 107 -10.99 -4.57 9.04
N LYS A 108 -10.67 -3.57 9.88
CA LYS A 108 -10.36 -2.20 9.44
C LYS A 108 -8.87 -2.03 9.16
N LYS A 109 -8.02 -2.55 10.05
CA LYS A 109 -6.56 -2.51 9.91
C LYS A 109 -6.01 -3.64 9.06
N GLY A 110 -6.69 -4.78 9.04
CA GLY A 110 -6.25 -5.96 8.30
C GLY A 110 -5.07 -6.65 8.96
N LYS A 111 -4.17 -7.18 8.14
CA LYS A 111 -2.92 -7.82 8.58
C LYS A 111 -1.79 -6.80 8.75
N GLY A 112 -0.82 -7.16 9.58
CA GLY A 112 0.40 -6.39 9.82
C GLY A 112 1.58 -7.30 10.16
N LEU A 113 2.77 -6.71 10.32
CA LEU A 113 3.96 -7.41 10.83
C LEU A 113 4.26 -6.99 12.26
N VAL A 114 4.51 -7.95 13.14
CA VAL A 114 4.98 -7.68 14.51
C VAL A 114 6.34 -8.33 14.75
N ALA A 115 7.18 -7.67 15.55
CA ALA A 115 8.49 -8.17 15.91
C ALA A 115 8.38 -9.43 16.80
N THR A 116 9.18 -10.46 16.52
CA THR A 116 9.25 -11.71 17.32
C THR A 116 10.32 -11.65 18.41
N GLU A 117 11.21 -10.67 18.31
CA GLU A 117 12.31 -10.39 19.23
C GLU A 117 12.56 -8.87 19.32
N ASP A 118 13.43 -8.45 20.23
CA ASP A 118 13.90 -7.06 20.28
C ASP A 118 14.85 -6.80 19.10
N ILE A 119 14.64 -5.69 18.39
CA ILE A 119 15.42 -5.28 17.20
C ILE A 119 16.08 -3.94 17.52
N ASN A 120 17.39 -3.83 17.29
CA ASN A 120 18.11 -2.59 17.56
C ASN A 120 17.91 -1.57 16.44
N GLU A 121 18.14 -0.29 16.75
CA GLU A 121 18.21 0.75 15.72
C GLU A 121 19.26 0.40 14.66
N LYS A 122 18.96 0.69 13.38
CA LYS A 122 19.81 0.42 12.21
C LYS A 122 20.00 -1.06 11.87
N ASP A 123 19.42 -1.99 12.63
CA ASP A 123 19.41 -3.39 12.25
C ASP A 123 18.68 -3.58 10.93
N VAL A 124 19.30 -4.34 10.02
CA VAL A 124 18.60 -4.90 8.87
C VAL A 124 17.64 -5.97 9.40
N ILE A 125 16.35 -5.79 9.12
CA ILE A 125 15.30 -6.72 9.51
C ILE A 125 15.17 -7.82 8.45
N TRP A 126 15.10 -7.43 7.17
CA TRP A 126 15.19 -8.35 6.03
C TRP A 126 15.59 -7.63 4.73
N ARG A 127 15.86 -8.42 3.69
CA ARG A 127 16.00 -7.98 2.30
C ARG A 127 15.03 -8.77 1.44
N GLU A 128 14.47 -8.15 0.42
CA GLU A 128 13.45 -8.78 -0.41
C GLU A 128 13.62 -8.41 -1.89
N ASP A 129 13.62 -9.44 -2.74
CA ASP A 129 13.50 -9.29 -4.19
C ASP A 129 12.01 -9.10 -4.55
N PRO A 130 11.70 -8.28 -5.57
CA PRO A 130 10.32 -7.96 -5.90
C PRO A 130 9.56 -9.17 -6.45
N PHE A 131 8.30 -9.26 -6.06
CA PHE A 131 7.34 -10.18 -6.65
C PHE A 131 7.08 -9.83 -8.11
N ILE A 132 6.78 -8.57 -8.42
CA ILE A 132 6.83 -8.02 -9.78
C ILE A 132 7.44 -6.62 -9.74
N ILE A 133 7.90 -6.14 -10.90
CA ILE A 133 8.29 -4.75 -11.09
C ILE A 133 7.50 -4.20 -12.27
N ALA A 134 6.76 -3.14 -12.02
CA ALA A 134 6.20 -2.26 -13.04
C ALA A 134 6.97 -0.94 -12.96
N PRO A 135 8.03 -0.77 -13.78
CA PRO A 135 8.86 0.41 -13.68
C PRO A 135 8.05 1.68 -13.87
N GLU A 136 8.41 2.71 -13.11
CA GLU A 136 7.95 4.07 -13.35
C GLU A 136 8.19 4.48 -14.80
N TRP A 137 7.40 5.43 -15.27
CA TRP A 137 7.33 5.77 -16.69
C TRP A 137 8.65 6.26 -17.29
N GLU A 138 9.50 6.94 -16.51
CA GLU A 138 10.85 7.34 -16.92
C GLU A 138 11.78 6.12 -17.10
N ILE A 139 11.76 5.19 -16.14
CA ILE A 139 12.53 3.95 -16.20
C ILE A 139 12.01 3.06 -17.33
N PHE A 140 10.70 3.02 -17.53
CA PHE A 140 10.07 2.31 -18.65
C PHE A 140 10.57 2.87 -19.99
N ASP A 141 10.67 4.20 -20.13
CA ASP A 141 11.21 4.82 -21.34
C ASP A 141 12.68 4.45 -21.55
N MET A 142 13.48 4.38 -20.47
CA MET A 142 14.85 3.85 -20.55
C MET A 142 14.88 2.38 -20.99
N GLN A 143 13.95 1.54 -20.53
CA GLN A 143 13.87 0.15 -20.97
C GLN A 143 13.49 0.03 -22.45
N VAL A 144 12.56 0.87 -22.93
CA VAL A 144 12.19 0.95 -24.35
C VAL A 144 13.36 1.44 -25.21
N ALA A 145 14.15 2.37 -24.68
CA ALA A 145 15.40 2.86 -25.29
C ALA A 145 16.58 1.89 -25.14
N ALA A 146 16.38 0.71 -24.52
CA ALA A 146 17.42 -0.27 -24.24
C ALA A 146 18.57 0.23 -23.35
N THR A 147 18.35 1.28 -22.54
CA THR A 147 19.31 1.88 -21.61
C THR A 147 19.06 1.53 -20.14
N ALA A 148 18.01 0.78 -19.84
CA ALA A 148 17.78 0.16 -18.52
C ALA A 148 17.47 -1.34 -18.64
N CYS A 149 17.83 -2.10 -17.60
CA CYS A 149 17.55 -3.52 -17.54
C CYS A 149 16.04 -3.78 -17.54
N GLY A 150 15.55 -4.58 -18.49
CA GLY A 150 14.15 -5.00 -18.63
C GLY A 150 13.66 -5.94 -17.52
N TYR A 151 14.48 -6.23 -16.51
CA TYR A 151 14.10 -6.99 -15.33
C TYR A 151 14.30 -6.19 -14.04
N CYS A 152 15.55 -5.85 -13.70
CA CYS A 152 15.88 -5.24 -12.41
C CYS A 152 15.93 -3.70 -12.44
N THR A 153 15.46 -3.09 -13.53
CA THR A 153 15.36 -1.63 -13.76
C THR A 153 16.66 -0.82 -13.68
N THR A 154 17.78 -1.47 -13.36
CA THR A 154 19.09 -0.83 -13.24
C THR A 154 19.50 -0.22 -14.59
N PRO A 155 19.90 1.07 -14.61
CA PRO A 155 20.50 1.68 -15.79
C PRO A 155 21.68 0.83 -16.29
N LEU A 156 21.72 0.62 -17.60
CA LEU A 156 22.73 -0.21 -18.23
C LEU A 156 23.97 0.64 -18.51
N THR A 157 25.13 0.10 -18.17
CA THR A 157 26.40 0.67 -18.62
C THR A 157 26.54 0.40 -20.13
N PRO A 158 26.63 1.43 -20.98
CA PRO A 158 26.86 1.24 -22.41
C PRO A 158 28.05 0.31 -22.67
N ASP A 159 27.95 -0.52 -23.72
CA ASP A 159 29.00 -1.43 -24.19
C ASP A 159 29.47 -2.52 -23.20
N SER A 160 28.80 -2.68 -22.06
CA SER A 160 29.10 -3.77 -21.14
C SER A 160 28.87 -5.13 -21.82
N PRO A 161 29.88 -6.03 -21.85
CA PRO A 161 29.77 -7.34 -22.50
C PRO A 161 28.83 -8.30 -21.77
N LEU A 162 28.35 -7.91 -20.57
CA LEU A 162 27.39 -8.68 -19.79
C LEU A 162 25.94 -8.43 -20.21
N ILE A 163 25.69 -7.39 -21.00
CA ILE A 163 24.35 -7.04 -21.46
C ILE A 163 23.87 -8.08 -22.47
N ILE A 164 22.69 -8.63 -22.23
CA ILE A 164 22.09 -9.67 -23.06
C ILE A 164 20.77 -9.15 -23.64
N PRO A 165 20.59 -9.20 -24.96
CA PRO A 165 19.31 -8.89 -25.57
C PRO A 165 18.27 -9.97 -25.29
N CYS A 166 16.99 -9.60 -25.38
CA CYS A 166 15.91 -10.58 -25.37
C CYS A 166 16.20 -11.72 -26.37
N PRO A 167 16.24 -13.00 -25.93
CA PRO A 167 16.55 -14.13 -26.82
C PRO A 167 15.53 -14.32 -27.95
N ALA A 168 14.32 -13.81 -27.79
CA ALA A 168 13.27 -13.86 -28.81
C ALA A 168 13.30 -12.67 -29.78
N SER A 169 14.16 -11.67 -29.55
CA SER A 169 14.33 -10.54 -30.45
C SER A 169 15.05 -10.98 -31.72
N SER A 170 14.49 -10.64 -32.87
CA SER A 170 15.10 -10.84 -34.19
C SER A 170 14.94 -9.60 -35.07
N SER A 171 15.55 -9.59 -36.25
CA SER A 171 15.38 -8.53 -37.24
C SER A 171 13.93 -8.42 -37.75
N SER A 172 13.20 -9.54 -37.83
CA SER A 172 11.81 -9.59 -38.26
C SER A 172 10.81 -9.42 -37.11
N SER A 173 11.25 -9.53 -35.85
CA SER A 173 10.41 -9.42 -34.67
C SER A 173 11.22 -8.82 -33.52
N TYR A 174 11.28 -7.49 -33.49
CA TYR A 174 12.15 -6.75 -32.58
C TYR A 174 11.58 -6.64 -31.15
N CYS A 175 12.45 -6.83 -30.15
CA CYS A 175 12.17 -6.50 -28.77
C CYS A 175 13.30 -5.61 -28.18
N PRO A 176 12.95 -4.45 -27.57
CA PRO A 176 13.96 -3.56 -27.01
C PRO A 176 14.58 -4.06 -25.71
N ALA A 177 13.98 -5.05 -25.05
CA ALA A 177 14.45 -5.50 -23.74
C ALA A 177 15.92 -5.95 -23.77
N ARG A 178 16.69 -5.40 -22.84
CA ARG A 178 18.08 -5.76 -22.53
C ARG A 178 18.17 -6.14 -21.06
N PHE A 179 19.03 -7.08 -20.74
CA PHE A 179 19.23 -7.54 -19.37
C PHE A 179 20.69 -7.34 -18.97
N CYS A 180 20.95 -6.82 -17.77
CA CYS A 180 22.30 -6.49 -17.34
C CYS A 180 23.23 -7.71 -17.18
N ASN A 181 22.67 -8.92 -17.08
CA ASN A 181 23.40 -10.19 -17.01
C ASN A 181 22.47 -11.39 -17.26
N ARG A 182 23.05 -12.59 -17.34
CA ARG A 182 22.34 -13.87 -17.53
C ARG A 182 21.29 -14.15 -16.44
N LEU A 183 21.56 -13.75 -15.20
CA LEU A 183 20.62 -13.96 -14.10
C LEU A 183 19.35 -13.13 -14.29
N CYS A 184 19.46 -11.87 -14.71
CA CYS A 184 18.30 -11.04 -15.01
C CYS A 184 17.49 -11.56 -16.20
N ALA A 185 18.17 -12.00 -17.27
CA ALA A 185 17.50 -12.63 -18.41
C ALA A 185 16.77 -13.93 -18.04
N ALA A 186 17.38 -14.75 -17.17
CA ALA A 186 16.74 -15.96 -16.66
C ALA A 186 15.55 -15.63 -15.75
N ARG A 187 15.70 -14.69 -14.81
CA ARG A 187 14.62 -14.31 -13.89
C ARG A 187 13.45 -13.61 -14.61
N SER A 188 13.73 -12.85 -15.67
CA SER A 188 12.69 -12.20 -16.48
C SER A 188 11.80 -13.19 -17.21
N SER A 189 12.22 -14.45 -17.41
CA SER A 189 11.41 -15.48 -18.08
C SER A 189 10.06 -15.73 -17.39
N LYS A 190 9.92 -15.39 -16.11
CA LYS A 190 8.67 -15.48 -15.37
C LYS A 190 7.66 -14.40 -15.76
N VAL A 191 8.05 -13.36 -16.49
CA VAL A 191 7.18 -12.21 -16.82
C VAL A 191 7.36 -11.78 -18.27
N HIS A 192 8.58 -11.47 -18.69
CA HIS A 192 8.85 -10.89 -19.99
C HIS A 192 8.20 -11.58 -21.21
N PRO A 193 8.15 -12.93 -21.34
CA PRO A 193 7.61 -13.58 -22.53
C PRO A 193 6.20 -13.15 -22.95
N LEU A 194 5.26 -12.95 -22.03
CA LEU A 194 3.90 -12.50 -22.37
C LEU A 194 3.80 -11.00 -22.59
N LEU A 195 4.80 -10.22 -22.17
CA LEU A 195 4.86 -8.78 -22.42
C LEU A 195 5.82 -8.43 -23.56
N CYS A 196 6.51 -9.43 -24.12
CA CYS A 196 7.50 -9.28 -25.16
C CYS A 196 6.80 -9.03 -26.51
N PRO A 197 6.98 -7.89 -27.19
CA PRO A 197 6.33 -7.61 -28.47
C PRO A 197 6.69 -8.63 -29.56
N SER A 198 7.85 -9.29 -29.47
CA SER A 198 8.23 -10.35 -30.40
C SER A 198 7.41 -11.63 -30.22
N GLN A 199 7.20 -12.03 -28.96
CA GLN A 199 6.56 -13.29 -28.59
C GLN A 199 5.04 -13.16 -28.47
N ASN A 200 4.57 -12.08 -27.86
CA ASN A 200 3.15 -11.77 -27.67
C ASN A 200 2.85 -10.32 -28.10
N PRO A 201 2.79 -10.04 -29.42
CA PRO A 201 2.50 -8.68 -29.91
C PRO A 201 1.13 -8.14 -29.46
N ALA A 202 0.19 -9.00 -29.08
CA ALA A 202 -1.12 -8.61 -28.56
C ALA A 202 -1.05 -7.87 -27.21
N SER A 203 0.06 -7.96 -26.47
CA SER A 203 0.27 -7.18 -25.25
C SER A 203 0.63 -5.71 -25.50
N ALA A 204 1.19 -5.39 -26.67
CA ALA A 204 1.71 -4.05 -26.95
C ALA A 204 0.65 -2.94 -26.86
N PRO A 205 -0.59 -3.12 -27.37
CA PRO A 205 -1.66 -2.13 -27.19
C PRO A 205 -2.03 -1.88 -25.72
N LEU A 206 -2.02 -2.91 -24.86
CA LEU A 206 -2.28 -2.76 -23.43
C LEU A 206 -1.21 -1.92 -22.74
N ILE A 207 0.07 -2.24 -22.98
CA ILE A 207 1.19 -1.52 -22.38
C ILE A 207 1.23 -0.08 -22.88
N LYS A 208 1.00 0.15 -24.18
CA LYS A 208 0.86 1.49 -24.74
C LYS A 208 -0.28 2.26 -24.07
N PHE A 209 -1.45 1.63 -23.90
CA PHE A 209 -2.60 2.29 -23.26
C PHE A 209 -2.29 2.65 -21.80
N ALA A 210 -1.65 1.76 -21.03
CA ALA A 210 -1.22 2.06 -19.67
C ALA A 210 -0.27 3.26 -19.61
N LYS A 211 0.70 3.33 -20.54
CA LYS A 211 1.63 4.47 -20.65
C LYS A 211 0.90 5.75 -21.06
N ASP A 212 0.07 5.73 -22.10
CA ASP A 212 -0.64 6.91 -22.60
C ASP A 212 -1.59 7.50 -21.54
N THR A 213 -2.17 6.64 -20.70
CA THR A 213 -3.03 7.04 -19.57
C THR A 213 -2.29 7.26 -18.25
N GLN A 214 -0.95 7.11 -18.27
CA GLN A 214 -0.09 7.16 -17.08
C GLN A 214 -0.54 6.23 -15.93
N TRP A 215 -1.24 5.14 -16.25
CA TRP A 215 -1.90 4.30 -15.25
C TRP A 215 -1.01 3.16 -14.73
N MET A 216 -0.26 3.45 -13.66
CA MET A 216 0.68 2.50 -13.06
C MET A 216 0.02 1.21 -12.55
N ALA A 217 -1.21 1.28 -12.03
CA ALA A 217 -1.94 0.09 -11.56
C ALA A 217 -2.20 -0.89 -12.72
N LEU A 218 -2.53 -0.39 -13.93
CA LEU A 218 -2.71 -1.23 -15.11
C LEU A 218 -1.38 -1.83 -15.58
N HIS A 219 -0.30 -1.06 -15.53
CA HIS A 219 1.04 -1.55 -15.83
C HIS A 219 1.44 -2.69 -14.89
N ALA A 220 1.29 -2.50 -13.58
CA ALA A 220 1.54 -3.53 -12.57
C ALA A 220 0.66 -4.76 -12.72
N LEU A 221 -0.62 -4.58 -13.07
CA LEU A 221 -1.51 -5.70 -13.31
C LEU A 221 -1.07 -6.53 -14.53
N ALA A 222 -0.56 -5.89 -15.60
CA ALA A 222 0.00 -6.60 -16.74
C ALA A 222 1.22 -7.46 -16.35
N GLN A 223 2.12 -6.91 -15.53
CA GLN A 223 3.30 -7.63 -15.00
C GLN A 223 2.87 -8.80 -14.09
N LEU A 224 1.92 -8.56 -13.20
CA LEU A 224 1.36 -9.56 -12.28
C LEU A 224 0.71 -10.72 -13.04
N THR A 225 -0.18 -10.41 -13.96
CA THR A 225 -0.93 -11.40 -14.74
C THR A 225 0.03 -12.25 -15.54
N SER A 226 1.01 -11.60 -16.17
CA SER A 226 2.06 -12.30 -16.87
C SER A 226 2.82 -13.27 -15.97
N ARG A 227 3.14 -12.87 -14.73
CA ARG A 227 3.77 -13.75 -13.74
C ARG A 227 2.93 -14.98 -13.45
N ILE A 228 1.67 -14.80 -13.08
CA ILE A 228 0.77 -15.90 -12.72
C ILE A 228 0.61 -16.89 -13.88
N LEU A 229 0.38 -16.38 -15.10
CA LEU A 229 0.20 -17.19 -16.29
C LEU A 229 1.43 -18.02 -16.64
N LEU A 230 2.63 -17.41 -16.58
CA LEU A 230 3.89 -18.09 -16.89
C LEU A 230 4.32 -19.05 -15.79
N VAL A 231 4.20 -18.68 -14.52
CA VAL A 231 4.49 -19.60 -13.40
C VAL A 231 3.62 -20.84 -13.49
N ASN A 232 2.34 -20.72 -13.86
CA ASN A 232 1.49 -21.89 -14.11
C ASN A 232 2.07 -22.84 -15.18
N GLN A 233 2.80 -22.33 -16.18
CA GLN A 233 3.39 -23.17 -17.23
C GLN A 233 4.57 -24.02 -16.73
N TYR A 234 5.26 -23.59 -15.68
CA TYR A 234 6.49 -24.24 -15.19
C TYR A 234 6.31 -24.94 -13.84
N SER A 235 5.39 -24.46 -13.00
CA SER A 235 5.12 -24.98 -11.66
C SER A 235 3.66 -24.81 -11.28
N ASP A 236 3.30 -25.13 -10.03
CA ASP A 236 2.02 -24.76 -9.47
C ASP A 236 1.97 -23.24 -9.23
N SER A 237 0.95 -22.56 -9.77
CA SER A 237 0.74 -21.12 -9.56
C SER A 237 -0.04 -20.81 -8.28
N GLN A 238 -0.44 -21.81 -7.50
CA GLN A 238 -1.22 -21.61 -6.28
C GLN A 238 -0.49 -20.73 -5.26
N ALA A 239 0.79 -20.97 -4.98
CA ALA A 239 1.55 -20.17 -4.01
C ALA A 239 1.65 -18.69 -4.42
N ASP A 240 1.97 -18.43 -5.69
CA ASP A 240 2.00 -17.07 -6.23
C ASP A 240 0.59 -16.43 -6.21
N TRP A 241 -0.46 -17.22 -6.47
CA TRP A 241 -1.84 -16.75 -6.37
C TRP A 241 -2.25 -16.43 -4.93
N GLU A 242 -1.80 -17.21 -3.93
CA GLU A 242 -2.03 -16.89 -2.51
C GLU A 242 -1.45 -15.54 -2.12
N VAL A 243 -0.28 -15.19 -2.67
CA VAL A 243 0.28 -13.84 -2.50
C VAL A 243 -0.69 -12.79 -3.03
N VAL A 244 -1.21 -12.94 -4.24
CA VAL A 244 -2.18 -12.00 -4.85
C VAL A 244 -3.46 -11.89 -4.02
N ARG A 245 -4.01 -13.03 -3.56
CA ARG A 245 -5.19 -13.06 -2.70
C ARG A 245 -4.95 -12.36 -1.36
N GLY A 246 -3.72 -12.41 -0.86
CA GLY A 246 -3.33 -11.78 0.39
C GLY A 246 -3.12 -10.26 0.32
N LEU A 247 -2.84 -9.69 -0.86
CA LEU A 247 -2.64 -8.24 -1.02
C LEU A 247 -3.85 -7.44 -0.55
N ALA A 248 -3.60 -6.24 0.00
CA ALA A 248 -4.66 -5.31 0.38
C ALA A 248 -5.51 -4.97 -0.85
N GLU A 249 -6.83 -5.06 -0.73
CA GLU A 249 -7.77 -4.86 -1.83
C GLU A 249 -8.87 -3.87 -1.46
N LEU A 250 -9.09 -2.91 -2.36
CA LEU A 250 -10.28 -2.08 -2.44
C LEU A 250 -10.60 -1.95 -3.93
N GLY A 251 -11.74 -2.46 -4.37
CA GLY A 251 -12.06 -2.51 -5.80
C GLY A 251 -12.15 -1.11 -6.43
N MET A 252 -11.91 -1.01 -7.73
CA MET A 252 -11.94 0.30 -8.42
C MET A 252 -13.25 1.07 -8.23
N GLU A 253 -14.40 0.38 -8.19
CA GLU A 253 -15.70 1.01 -7.90
C GLU A 253 -15.73 1.67 -6.51
N ASP A 254 -15.25 0.96 -5.47
CA ASP A 254 -15.17 1.49 -4.11
C ASP A 254 -14.15 2.63 -4.00
N ARG A 255 -13.00 2.50 -4.68
CA ARG A 255 -11.98 3.55 -4.73
C ARG A 255 -12.55 4.84 -5.33
N PHE A 256 -13.21 4.72 -6.48
CA PHE A 256 -13.86 5.84 -7.18
C PHE A 256 -14.94 6.49 -6.31
N LYS A 257 -15.70 5.70 -5.54
CA LYS A 257 -16.78 6.19 -4.69
C LYS A 257 -16.29 6.87 -3.40
N TYR A 258 -15.34 6.26 -2.69
CA TYR A 258 -15.03 6.63 -1.30
C TYR A 258 -13.64 7.26 -1.09
N SER A 259 -12.64 6.90 -1.90
CA SER A 259 -11.24 7.19 -1.57
C SER A 259 -10.59 8.23 -2.48
N PHE A 260 -11.16 8.50 -3.66
CA PHE A 260 -10.40 9.11 -4.75
C PHE A 260 -10.90 10.45 -5.29
N LYS A 261 -11.34 11.33 -4.38
CA LYS A 261 -11.46 12.77 -4.69
C LYS A 261 -10.13 13.49 -4.45
N SER A 262 -9.00 12.90 -4.86
CA SER A 262 -7.71 13.59 -4.85
C SER A 262 -7.60 14.41 -6.13
N PRO A 263 -7.45 15.75 -6.05
CA PRO A 263 -7.32 16.57 -7.24
C PRO A 263 -6.01 16.32 -8.01
N ASN A 264 -4.97 15.79 -7.35
CA ASN A 264 -3.62 15.69 -7.92
C ASN A 264 -3.36 14.37 -8.66
N GLN A 265 -4.11 13.33 -8.35
CA GLN A 265 -4.06 12.05 -9.05
C GLN A 265 -5.50 11.55 -9.05
N PRO A 266 -6.23 11.59 -10.19
CA PRO A 266 -7.57 11.00 -10.35
C PRO A 266 -7.50 9.57 -10.93
N GLU A 267 -8.30 8.63 -10.40
CA GLU A 267 -8.34 7.25 -10.89
C GLU A 267 -9.06 7.37 -12.23
N PRO A 268 -8.69 6.55 -13.22
CA PRO A 268 -9.37 6.61 -14.49
C PRO A 268 -10.87 6.33 -14.35
N ASP A 269 -11.65 6.77 -15.32
CA ASP A 269 -13.09 6.60 -15.31
C ASP A 269 -13.53 5.20 -15.78
N ARG A 270 -14.82 4.88 -15.60
CA ARG A 270 -15.39 3.58 -16.01
C ARG A 270 -15.19 3.26 -17.51
N PRO A 271 -15.36 4.21 -18.45
CA PRO A 271 -14.99 3.99 -19.85
C PRO A 271 -13.53 3.56 -20.02
N THR A 272 -12.60 4.20 -19.33
CA THR A 272 -11.18 3.83 -19.35
C THR A 272 -10.95 2.43 -18.80
N TRP A 273 -11.65 2.02 -17.74
CA TRP A 273 -11.56 0.67 -17.19
C TRP A 273 -12.04 -0.40 -18.16
N LYS A 274 -13.20 -0.17 -18.80
CA LYS A 274 -13.74 -1.08 -19.82
C LYS A 274 -12.76 -1.22 -20.98
N LYS A 275 -12.19 -0.10 -21.44
CA LYS A 275 -11.20 -0.13 -22.52
C LYS A 275 -9.94 -0.90 -22.13
N ALA A 276 -9.43 -0.68 -20.93
CA ALA A 276 -8.29 -1.41 -20.39
C ALA A 276 -8.58 -2.93 -20.32
N PHE A 277 -9.78 -3.32 -19.89
CA PHE A 277 -10.19 -4.72 -19.79
C PHE A 277 -10.25 -5.42 -21.16
N GLU A 278 -10.74 -4.74 -22.20
CA GLU A 278 -10.71 -5.27 -23.57
C GLU A 278 -9.26 -5.57 -24.01
N LEU A 279 -8.35 -4.61 -23.80
CA LEU A 279 -6.94 -4.74 -24.18
C LEU A 279 -6.24 -5.80 -23.33
N TYR A 280 -6.57 -5.88 -22.04
CA TYR A 280 -6.07 -6.88 -21.12
C TYR A 280 -6.47 -8.29 -21.53
N SER A 281 -7.75 -8.48 -21.87
CA SER A 281 -8.26 -9.76 -22.38
C SER A 281 -7.60 -10.15 -23.70
N GLN A 282 -7.40 -9.18 -24.61
CA GLN A 282 -6.69 -9.40 -25.88
C GLN A 282 -5.22 -9.77 -25.67
N ALA A 283 -4.56 -9.19 -24.68
CA ALA A 283 -3.15 -9.45 -24.39
C ALA A 283 -2.93 -10.87 -23.85
N PHE A 284 -3.83 -11.38 -23.00
CA PHE A 284 -3.54 -12.54 -22.16
C PHE A 284 -4.49 -13.72 -22.30
N LYS A 285 -5.65 -13.55 -22.94
CA LYS A 285 -6.68 -14.60 -23.02
C LYS A 285 -7.15 -14.82 -24.46
N GLU A 286 -7.70 -13.79 -25.10
CA GLU A 286 -8.37 -13.87 -26.41
C GLU A 286 -7.85 -12.79 -27.37
N PRO A 287 -6.65 -12.97 -27.95
CA PRO A 287 -6.13 -12.05 -28.96
C PRO A 287 -7.08 -11.93 -30.16
N LYS A 288 -7.14 -10.74 -30.77
CA LYS A 288 -8.04 -10.45 -31.90
C LYS A 288 -7.72 -11.22 -33.17
N THR A 289 -6.44 -11.42 -33.47
CA THR A 289 -6.02 -12.01 -34.75
C THR A 289 -5.68 -13.49 -34.60
N PRO A 290 -5.96 -14.35 -35.60
CA PRO A 290 -5.56 -15.76 -35.57
C PRO A 290 -4.04 -15.96 -35.40
N GLN A 291 -3.25 -15.02 -35.93
CA GLN A 291 -1.79 -15.05 -35.79
C GLN A 291 -1.36 -14.85 -34.34
N ASP A 292 -1.97 -13.89 -33.63
CA ASP A 292 -1.66 -13.61 -32.23
C ASP A 292 -2.19 -14.72 -31.31
N GLN A 293 -3.36 -15.28 -31.61
CA GLN A 293 -3.88 -16.47 -30.91
C GLN A 293 -2.89 -17.63 -31.01
N LYS A 294 -2.33 -17.89 -32.20
CA LYS A 294 -1.30 -18.91 -32.41
C LYS A 294 -0.01 -18.62 -31.64
N LYS A 295 0.37 -17.34 -31.51
CA LYS A 295 1.54 -16.94 -30.71
C LYS A 295 1.29 -17.15 -29.21
N LEU A 296 0.14 -16.72 -28.69
CA LEU A 296 -0.21 -16.85 -27.27
C LEU A 296 -0.29 -18.33 -26.85
N THR A 297 -0.96 -19.17 -27.64
CA THR A 297 -1.10 -20.62 -27.37
C THR A 297 0.24 -21.39 -27.38
N ARG A 298 1.29 -20.86 -28.03
CA ARG A 298 2.64 -21.42 -27.94
C ARG A 298 3.29 -21.16 -26.57
N ILE A 299 2.92 -20.06 -25.91
CA ILE A 299 3.40 -19.67 -24.59
C ILE A 299 2.55 -20.35 -23.51
N LEU A 300 1.22 -20.27 -23.63
CA LEU A 300 0.25 -20.78 -22.66
C LEU A 300 -0.33 -22.12 -23.11
N LYS A 301 0.38 -23.20 -22.78
CA LYS A 301 -0.02 -24.57 -23.14
C LYS A 301 -0.86 -25.23 -22.04
N LYS A 302 -0.52 -24.97 -20.78
CA LYS A 302 -1.23 -25.50 -19.61
C LYS A 302 -2.37 -24.56 -19.24
N PRO A 303 -3.62 -25.04 -19.14
CA PRO A 303 -4.75 -24.22 -18.72
C PRO A 303 -4.59 -23.76 -17.27
N LEU A 304 -5.24 -22.65 -16.93
CA LEU A 304 -5.30 -22.17 -15.55
C LEU A 304 -6.35 -22.94 -14.75
N PRO A 305 -6.16 -23.10 -13.43
CA PRO A 305 -7.24 -23.45 -12.53
C PRO A 305 -8.39 -22.43 -12.63
N ALA A 306 -9.64 -22.90 -12.70
CA ALA A 306 -10.81 -22.05 -12.95
C ALA A 306 -10.97 -20.90 -11.92
N ALA A 307 -10.57 -21.11 -10.67
CA ALA A 307 -10.59 -20.07 -9.64
C ALA A 307 -9.59 -18.93 -9.93
N ILE A 308 -8.40 -19.26 -10.45
CA ILE A 308 -7.39 -18.27 -10.84
C ILE A 308 -7.83 -17.55 -12.10
N GLU A 309 -8.37 -18.29 -13.09
CA GLU A 309 -8.86 -17.69 -14.32
C GLU A 309 -9.98 -16.66 -14.05
N ARG A 310 -10.98 -17.03 -13.24
CA ARG A 310 -12.03 -16.10 -12.82
C ARG A 310 -11.45 -14.92 -12.04
N GLY A 311 -10.51 -15.19 -11.14
CA GLY A 311 -9.84 -14.15 -10.35
C GLY A 311 -8.99 -13.19 -11.17
N LEU A 312 -8.60 -13.53 -12.41
CA LEU A 312 -7.84 -12.65 -13.30
C LEU A 312 -8.71 -11.99 -14.38
N PHE A 313 -9.70 -12.70 -14.92
CA PHE A 313 -10.41 -12.32 -16.14
C PHE A 313 -11.90 -12.04 -15.95
N ASP A 314 -12.48 -12.26 -14.78
CA ASP A 314 -13.78 -11.65 -14.49
C ASP A 314 -13.63 -10.13 -14.38
N TYR A 315 -14.53 -9.35 -14.97
CA TYR A 315 -14.39 -7.90 -15.01
C TYR A 315 -14.42 -7.29 -13.59
N GLU A 316 -15.46 -7.61 -12.81
CA GLU A 316 -15.68 -6.98 -11.50
C GLU A 316 -14.92 -7.70 -10.39
N LEU A 317 -15.02 -9.03 -10.33
CA LEU A 317 -14.46 -9.86 -9.27
C LEU A 317 -12.98 -10.17 -9.48
N GLY A 318 -12.46 -9.97 -10.70
CA GLY A 318 -11.07 -10.18 -11.05
C GLY A 318 -10.36 -8.87 -11.36
N PHE A 319 -10.54 -8.37 -12.58
CA PHE A 319 -9.80 -7.25 -13.15
C PHE A 319 -9.87 -5.98 -12.30
N LEU A 320 -11.07 -5.48 -11.97
CA LEU A 320 -11.22 -4.26 -11.16
C LEU A 320 -10.69 -4.44 -9.73
N ARG A 321 -10.80 -5.64 -9.14
CA ARG A 321 -10.22 -5.90 -7.81
C ARG A 321 -8.69 -5.94 -7.86
N ASN A 322 -8.12 -6.57 -8.87
CA ASN A 322 -6.67 -6.63 -9.01
C ASN A 322 -6.06 -5.27 -9.35
N LEU A 323 -6.74 -4.42 -10.13
CA LEU A 323 -6.33 -3.02 -10.28
C LEU A 323 -6.27 -2.31 -8.94
N GLY A 324 -7.31 -2.47 -8.11
CA GLY A 324 -7.33 -1.93 -6.75
C GLY A 324 -6.20 -2.46 -5.86
N LYS A 325 -5.83 -3.74 -5.99
CA LYS A 325 -4.64 -4.30 -5.33
C LYS A 325 -3.37 -3.61 -5.79
N MET A 326 -3.21 -3.37 -7.09
CA MET A 326 -2.02 -2.68 -7.61
C MET A 326 -1.96 -1.25 -7.08
N SER A 327 -3.07 -0.51 -7.04
CA SER A 327 -3.11 0.85 -6.49
C SER A 327 -2.75 0.93 -5.00
N LEU A 328 -2.92 -0.15 -4.23
CA LEU A 328 -2.70 -0.17 -2.78
C LEU A 328 -1.39 -0.84 -2.32
N ASN A 329 -0.70 -1.59 -3.19
CA ASN A 329 0.45 -2.39 -2.76
C ASN A 329 1.71 -2.13 -3.59
N LEU A 330 1.60 -1.35 -4.67
CA LEU A 330 2.75 -0.99 -5.51
C LEU A 330 3.51 0.16 -4.86
N GLU A 331 4.82 -0.01 -4.68
CA GLU A 331 5.69 1.06 -4.23
C GLU A 331 5.88 2.11 -5.32
N ALA A 332 6.26 3.34 -4.92
CA ALA A 332 6.47 4.45 -5.85
C ALA A 332 7.47 4.09 -6.97
N HIS A 333 8.55 3.38 -6.63
CA HIS A 333 9.56 2.91 -7.58
C HIS A 333 9.12 1.71 -8.45
N GLY A 334 7.85 1.30 -8.34
CA GLY A 334 7.24 0.28 -9.18
C GLY A 334 7.36 -1.17 -8.71
N GLY A 335 7.94 -1.42 -7.53
CA GLY A 335 8.06 -2.77 -6.99
C GLY A 335 6.83 -3.20 -6.21
N LEU A 336 6.42 -4.45 -6.39
CA LEU A 336 5.46 -5.14 -5.52
C LEU A 336 6.20 -6.25 -4.79
N TYR A 337 5.98 -6.38 -3.48
CA TYR A 337 6.75 -7.25 -2.60
C TYR A 337 5.82 -8.09 -1.72
N THR A 338 6.17 -9.35 -1.48
CA THR A 338 5.32 -10.31 -0.76
C THR A 338 5.26 -10.02 0.74
N LEU A 339 6.40 -9.86 1.40
CA LEU A 339 6.44 -9.62 2.84
C LEU A 339 6.20 -8.15 3.15
N HIS A 340 6.85 -7.24 2.43
CA HIS A 340 6.68 -5.80 2.61
C HIS A 340 5.22 -5.31 2.47
N SER A 341 4.38 -5.93 1.62
CA SER A 341 2.95 -5.55 1.52
C SER A 341 2.11 -5.80 2.78
N HIS A 342 2.71 -6.32 3.86
CA HIS A 342 2.08 -6.46 5.17
C HIS A 342 2.37 -5.26 6.09
N LEU A 343 3.28 -4.36 5.74
CA LEU A 343 3.61 -3.22 6.60
C LEU A 343 2.49 -2.18 6.57
N ASN A 344 1.99 -1.78 7.74
CA ASN A 344 0.96 -0.76 7.87
C ASN A 344 1.55 0.66 7.92
N HIS A 345 0.68 1.66 7.77
CA HIS A 345 1.03 3.07 7.84
C HIS A 345 1.19 3.61 9.28
N SER A 346 2.20 4.44 9.50
CA SER A 346 2.29 5.45 10.56
C SER A 346 2.98 6.71 10.02
N CYS A 347 2.51 7.90 10.42
CA CYS A 347 3.21 9.16 10.11
C CYS A 347 4.51 9.35 10.90
N ASP A 348 4.70 8.54 11.95
CA ASP A 348 5.98 8.31 12.63
C ASP A 348 6.35 6.81 12.51
N PRO A 349 6.98 6.40 11.40
CA PRO A 349 7.30 5.00 11.16
C PRO A 349 8.54 4.55 11.93
N ASN A 350 8.54 3.32 12.41
CA ASN A 350 9.66 2.70 13.12
C ASN A 350 10.59 1.86 12.20
N VAL A 351 10.21 1.67 10.93
CA VAL A 351 11.08 1.06 9.91
C VAL A 351 11.29 1.98 8.71
N SER A 352 12.37 1.75 8.00
CA SER A 352 12.71 2.42 6.75
C SER A 352 12.99 1.40 5.66
N VAL A 353 12.47 1.67 4.47
CA VAL A 353 12.69 0.85 3.27
C VAL A 353 13.70 1.58 2.40
N ARG A 354 14.75 0.86 1.98
CA ARG A 354 15.90 1.43 1.26
C ARG A 354 16.34 0.51 0.13
N HIS A 355 16.82 1.10 -0.96
CA HIS A 355 17.54 0.38 -2.01
C HIS A 355 19.04 0.58 -1.81
N LEU A 356 19.68 -0.36 -1.10
CA LEU A 356 21.10 -0.26 -0.76
C LEU A 356 22.02 -1.07 -1.70
N ASP A 357 21.45 -2.00 -2.48
CA ASP A 357 22.23 -2.87 -3.35
C ASP A 357 22.42 -2.21 -4.71
N GLN A 358 23.58 -1.59 -4.94
CA GLN A 358 23.92 -0.92 -6.20
C GLN A 358 23.86 -1.84 -7.43
N ARG A 359 23.95 -3.17 -7.25
CA ARG A 359 23.83 -4.14 -8.37
C ARG A 359 22.38 -4.32 -8.83
N THR A 360 21.44 -3.99 -7.96
CA THR A 360 20.00 -4.08 -8.16
C THR A 360 19.34 -2.80 -7.66
N ALA A 361 19.96 -1.65 -7.99
CA ALA A 361 19.82 -0.37 -7.29
C ALA A 361 18.38 0.14 -7.12
N LEU A 362 17.42 -0.45 -7.83
CA LEU A 362 16.03 -0.02 -7.87
C LEU A 362 15.02 -1.16 -7.65
N SER A 363 15.46 -2.43 -7.55
CA SER A 363 14.55 -3.57 -7.48
C SER A 363 14.53 -4.26 -6.12
N ARG A 364 15.68 -4.40 -5.45
CA ARG A 364 15.75 -5.06 -4.13
C ARG A 364 15.55 -4.04 -3.03
N ILE A 365 14.68 -4.34 -2.08
CA ILE A 365 14.50 -3.54 -0.87
C ILE A 365 15.30 -4.12 0.29
N THR A 366 15.73 -3.24 1.19
CA THR A 366 16.29 -3.55 2.51
C THR A 366 15.45 -2.81 3.53
N VAL A 367 14.88 -3.55 4.48
CA VAL A 367 14.06 -2.97 5.56
C VAL A 367 14.91 -2.87 6.81
N ILE A 368 14.99 -1.67 7.36
CA ILE A 368 15.92 -1.29 8.44
C ILE A 368 15.14 -0.61 9.57
N ALA A 369 15.40 -1.00 10.81
CA ALA A 369 14.82 -0.35 11.97
C ALA A 369 15.32 1.10 12.12
N LYS A 370 14.40 2.05 12.29
CA LYS A 370 14.70 3.49 12.51
C LYS A 370 14.95 3.85 13.98
N ARG A 371 14.49 2.99 14.88
CA ARG A 371 14.64 3.09 16.34
C ARG A 371 14.62 1.67 16.92
N PRO A 372 14.96 1.46 18.20
CA PRO A 372 14.73 0.17 18.83
C PRO A 372 13.25 -0.22 18.73
N ILE A 373 12.98 -1.49 18.39
CA ILE A 373 11.64 -2.08 18.27
C ILE A 373 11.57 -3.24 19.26
N LYS A 374 10.57 -3.23 20.14
CA LYS A 374 10.41 -4.29 21.14
C LYS A 374 9.68 -5.49 20.58
N ARG A 375 9.97 -6.68 21.13
CA ARG A 375 9.18 -7.89 20.85
C ARG A 375 7.69 -7.61 21.01
N GLY A 376 6.90 -7.97 20.00
CA GLY A 376 5.45 -7.77 19.96
C GLY A 376 5.00 -6.41 19.41
N GLU A 377 5.92 -5.46 19.21
CA GLU A 377 5.63 -4.18 18.56
C GLU A 377 5.39 -4.38 17.06
N GLU A 378 4.44 -3.62 16.49
CA GLU A 378 4.15 -3.64 15.06
C GLU A 378 5.13 -2.77 14.28
N LEU A 379 5.50 -3.24 13.08
CA LEU A 379 6.37 -2.51 12.17
C LEU A 379 5.53 -1.64 11.23
N PHE A 380 5.90 -0.36 11.13
CA PHE A 380 5.21 0.64 10.31
C PHE A 380 6.13 1.35 9.34
N ILE A 381 5.64 1.55 8.12
CA ILE A 381 6.20 2.48 7.13
C ILE A 381 5.31 3.72 7.03
N THR A 382 5.74 4.72 6.26
CA THR A 382 4.86 5.81 5.83
C THR A 382 4.44 5.57 4.39
N TYR A 383 3.18 5.84 4.08
CA TYR A 383 2.56 5.65 2.76
C TYR A 383 2.52 6.95 1.96
N VAL A 384 2.77 8.06 2.66
CA VAL A 384 2.72 9.43 2.17
C VAL A 384 4.01 10.13 2.56
N ASN A 385 4.29 11.28 1.95
CA ASN A 385 5.50 12.02 2.26
C ASN A 385 5.46 12.50 3.73
N PRO A 386 6.36 12.02 4.61
CA PRO A 386 6.34 12.37 6.03
C PRO A 386 6.75 13.83 6.29
N LYS A 387 7.31 14.54 5.29
CA LYS A 387 7.66 15.96 5.39
C LYS A 387 6.46 16.90 5.27
N LEU A 388 5.34 16.42 4.75
CA LEU A 388 4.13 17.23 4.63
C LEU A 388 3.52 17.54 6.00
N GLY A 389 2.86 18.70 6.10
CA GLY A 389 2.08 19.10 7.27
C GLY A 389 0.88 18.17 7.52
N HIS A 390 0.30 18.26 8.72
CA HIS A 390 -0.76 17.36 9.19
C HIS A 390 -1.90 17.18 8.19
N ARG A 391 -2.47 18.30 7.71
CA ARG A 391 -3.63 18.31 6.81
C ARG A 391 -3.29 17.69 5.46
N ALA A 392 -2.16 18.05 4.86
CA ALA A 392 -1.71 17.49 3.59
C ALA A 392 -1.50 15.96 3.67
N ARG A 393 -0.90 15.46 4.76
CA ARG A 393 -0.77 14.00 4.97
C ARG A 393 -2.14 13.31 5.08
N LEU A 394 -3.06 13.84 5.88
CA LEU A 394 -4.40 13.26 5.98
C LEU A 394 -5.15 13.27 4.65
N ASP A 395 -4.95 14.31 3.86
CA ASP A 395 -5.54 14.46 2.53
C ASP A 395 -5.03 13.40 1.55
N GLU A 396 -3.72 13.16 1.50
CA GLU A 396 -3.13 12.07 0.70
C GLU A 396 -3.56 10.68 1.20
N LEU A 397 -3.63 10.49 2.52
CA LEU A 397 -4.01 9.22 3.13
C LEU A 397 -5.45 8.80 2.81
N ARG A 398 -6.33 9.72 2.40
CA ARG A 398 -7.69 9.37 1.93
C ARG A 398 -7.66 8.41 0.74
N GLY A 399 -6.66 8.52 -0.15
CA GLY A 399 -6.49 7.63 -1.31
C GLY A 399 -6.26 6.16 -0.96
N TRP A 400 -5.86 5.89 0.29
CA TRP A 400 -5.62 4.55 0.81
C TRP A 400 -6.85 3.90 1.43
N GLY A 401 -7.91 4.67 1.70
CA GLY A 401 -9.21 4.12 2.13
C GLY A 401 -9.28 3.51 3.53
N PHE A 402 -8.22 3.56 4.35
CA PHE A 402 -8.24 2.98 5.72
C PHE A 402 -8.83 3.93 6.78
N GLY A 403 -9.25 5.13 6.38
CA GLY A 403 -9.76 6.18 7.26
C GLY A 403 -8.66 7.08 7.83
N ALA A 404 -9.03 7.92 8.81
CA ALA A 404 -8.09 8.86 9.43
C ALA A 404 -6.96 8.12 10.17
N CYS A 405 -5.72 8.56 9.98
CA CYS A 405 -4.58 8.06 10.74
C CYS A 405 -4.68 8.51 12.20
N ILE A 406 -4.44 7.57 13.11
CA ILE A 406 -4.49 7.79 14.57
C ILE A 406 -3.13 7.50 15.24
N CYS A 407 -2.03 7.63 14.49
CA CYS A 407 -0.69 7.49 15.09
C CYS A 407 -0.39 8.65 16.05
N SER A 408 0.61 8.46 16.93
CA SER A 408 1.03 9.46 17.92
C SER A 408 1.22 10.85 17.31
N ARG A 409 1.97 10.94 16.20
CA ARG A 409 2.21 12.20 15.50
C ARG A 409 0.93 12.90 15.03
N CYS A 410 -0.02 12.18 14.43
CA CYS A 410 -1.29 12.77 14.00
C CYS A 410 -2.13 13.22 15.20
N VAL A 411 -2.12 12.45 16.29
CA VAL A 411 -2.82 12.81 17.53
C VAL A 411 -2.23 14.08 18.15
N GLU A 412 -0.90 14.17 18.23
CA GLU A 412 -0.17 15.33 18.75
C GLU A 412 -0.37 16.58 17.90
N GLU A 413 -0.21 16.48 16.58
CA GLU A 413 -0.41 17.61 15.66
C GLU A 413 -1.87 18.09 15.67
N ALA A 414 -2.85 17.19 15.78
CA ALA A 414 -4.26 17.57 15.91
C ALA A 414 -4.56 18.33 17.22
N LEU A 415 -3.79 18.08 18.29
CA LEU A 415 -3.90 18.83 19.54
C LEU A 415 -3.29 20.23 19.42
N MET A 416 -2.21 20.38 18.65
CA MET A 416 -1.53 21.67 18.43
C MET A 416 -2.38 22.63 17.58
N VAL A 417 -3.04 22.15 16.52
CA VAL A 417 -3.89 22.98 15.64
C VAL A 417 -5.10 23.58 16.38
N ASN A 418 -5.53 22.99 17.50
CA ASN A 418 -6.63 23.50 18.32
C ASN A 418 -6.21 24.55 19.36
N GLN A 419 -4.91 24.87 19.44
CA GLN A 419 -4.39 26.03 20.16
C GLN A 419 -4.06 27.09 19.08
N ALA A 420 -4.67 28.27 19.13
CA ALA A 420 -4.69 29.26 18.03
C ALA A 420 -3.31 29.46 17.35
N PRO A 421 -3.25 29.66 16.01
CA PRO A 421 -1.99 29.76 15.30
C PRO A 421 -1.23 31.04 15.67
N ALA A 422 0.08 30.94 15.85
CA ALA A 422 0.95 32.10 15.80
C ALA A 422 1.06 32.54 14.33
N VAL A 423 0.94 33.85 14.09
CA VAL A 423 0.91 34.52 12.77
C VAL A 423 2.10 34.18 11.84
N ASN A 424 3.15 33.54 12.36
CA ASN A 424 4.33 33.17 11.59
C ASN A 424 4.14 31.91 10.72
N ASP A 425 3.26 30.97 11.10
CA ASP A 425 3.12 29.69 10.38
C ASP A 425 2.47 29.87 8.98
N GLU A 426 1.56 30.84 8.81
CA GLU A 426 0.94 31.13 7.51
C GLU A 426 1.93 31.75 6.50
N LEU A 427 2.96 32.46 7.00
CA LEU A 427 3.98 33.08 6.15
C LEU A 427 5.02 32.06 5.67
N ASP A 428 5.35 31.08 6.51
CA ASP A 428 6.27 30.00 6.16
C ASP A 428 5.62 28.99 5.21
N ASP A 429 4.34 28.65 5.42
CA ASP A 429 3.57 27.79 4.49
C ASP A 429 3.44 28.43 3.09
N LEU A 430 3.19 29.73 3.02
CA LEU A 430 3.12 30.46 1.74
C LEU A 430 4.49 30.55 1.06
N ALA A 431 5.57 30.71 1.83
CA ALA A 431 6.93 30.74 1.31
C ALA A 431 7.36 29.37 0.74
N ASP A 432 6.95 28.27 1.38
CA ASP A 432 7.25 26.92 0.93
C ASP A 432 6.41 26.50 -0.27
N GLU A 433 5.14 26.91 -0.36
CA GLU A 433 4.33 26.76 -1.58
C GLU A 433 4.93 27.54 -2.76
N LEU A 434 5.41 28.78 -2.53
CA LEU A 434 6.05 29.60 -3.56
C LEU A 434 7.38 28.99 -4.04
N LYS A 435 8.21 28.43 -3.14
CA LYS A 435 9.46 27.75 -3.52
C LYS A 435 9.20 26.47 -4.30
N ALA A 436 8.20 25.68 -3.89
CA ALA A 436 7.79 24.47 -4.59
C ALA A 436 7.24 24.78 -6.00
N GLY A 437 6.47 25.85 -6.15
CA GLY A 437 5.94 26.30 -7.45
C GLY A 437 6.99 26.90 -8.39
N LEU A 438 8.08 27.45 -7.86
CA LEU A 438 9.15 28.09 -8.64
C LEU A 438 10.35 27.16 -8.92
N GLY A 439 10.34 25.91 -8.43
CA GLY A 439 11.39 24.93 -8.69
C GLY A 439 12.76 25.30 -8.14
N VAL A 440 12.81 26.17 -7.13
CA VAL A 440 14.04 26.57 -6.45
C VAL A 440 14.16 25.72 -5.18
N LEU A 441 14.96 24.66 -5.26
CA LEU A 441 15.44 23.90 -4.10
C LEU A 441 16.73 24.50 -3.54
#